data_AF-A0AAX6F5Z4-F1
#
_entry.id   AF-A0AAX6F5Z4-F1
#
_cell.length_a   1.000
_cell.length_b   1.000
_cell.length_c   1.000
_cell.angle_alpha   90.00
_cell.angle_beta   90.00
_cell.angle_gamma   90.00
#
_symmetry.space_group_name_H-M   'P 1'
#
loop_
_entity.id
_entity.type
_entity.pdbx_description
1 polymer ?
#
loop_
_entity_poly.entity_id
_entity_poly.type
_entity_poly.pdbx_seq_one_letter_code
_entity_poly.pdbx_strand_id
1 'polypeptide(L)'
;MFSMISEFPDEVDTPIDVPARKRFAKYRGLKSFRTSSWDPKESLPPEYGRIFAFDNFAKTQKHVLSKLQDRNQESMNEYASVGLYVRIHIKHVPLDVASKLCLLSKKSVVACGLLQHESKMSVLHFSIKKHESYDAPIKSKDTFIFNVGFRQFVARPLFSSDDINSNKHKMERFLHPGRFSIASVYAPICFPPLPLVVLKSNPEGVPAIAAFGSLKTVDPDRIILKKIILTGYPQRVSKLKASVRFMFHHPDDVRWFKVEVWTKCGRRGRVKEPVGTHGAMKCVFNGILQQHDTVCMSLYKRAYPKWPEQRFPL
;
A
#
# COMPACT_ATOMS: atom_id res chain seq x y z
N MET A 1 -1.80 12.32 22.01
CA MET A 1 -1.13 11.33 21.12
C MET A 1 -1.72 11.29 19.71
N PHE A 2 -3.05 11.39 19.51
CA PHE A 2 -3.65 11.51 18.18
C PHE A 2 -3.37 12.84 17.45
N SER A 3 -3.25 13.96 18.18
CA SER A 3 -2.92 15.29 17.61
C SER A 3 -1.55 15.32 16.94
N MET A 4 -0.50 14.82 17.62
CA MET A 4 0.87 14.73 17.07
C MET A 4 0.97 13.87 15.81
N ILE A 5 0.23 12.76 15.74
CA ILE A 5 0.26 11.85 14.58
C ILE A 5 -0.45 12.49 13.37
N SER A 6 -1.43 13.37 13.60
CA SER A 6 -2.10 14.11 12.53
C SER A 6 -1.20 15.20 11.94
N GLU A 7 -0.43 15.91 12.79
CA GLU A 7 0.44 17.01 12.34
C GLU A 7 1.75 16.51 11.71
N PHE A 8 2.36 15.45 12.26
CA PHE A 8 3.66 14.93 11.80
C PHE A 8 3.69 13.40 11.65
N PRO A 9 2.89 12.80 10.75
CA PRO A 9 2.72 11.35 10.66
C PRO A 9 4.01 10.58 10.28
N ASP A 10 4.93 11.24 9.60
CA ASP A 10 6.13 10.60 9.03
C ASP A 10 7.42 10.86 9.84
N GLU A 11 7.38 11.73 10.85
CA GLU A 11 8.52 11.98 11.74
C GLU A 11 8.78 10.76 12.63
N VAL A 12 10.05 10.37 12.74
CA VAL A 12 10.48 9.20 13.50
C VAL A 12 11.79 9.52 14.20
N ASP A 13 11.81 9.31 15.51
CA ASP A 13 13.03 9.46 16.30
C ASP A 13 14.01 8.33 16.02
N THR A 14 15.29 8.69 15.92
CA THR A 14 16.37 7.70 15.85
C THR A 14 16.55 7.05 17.23
N PRO A 15 16.69 5.72 17.28
CA PRO A 15 16.80 5.04 18.57
C PRO A 15 18.23 5.21 19.09
N ILE A 16 18.38 5.26 20.41
CA ILE A 16 19.70 5.36 21.04
C ILE A 16 20.39 3.99 21.05
N ASP A 17 19.63 2.93 21.32
CA ASP A 17 20.17 1.57 21.56
C ASP A 17 20.66 0.87 20.29
N VAL A 18 20.14 1.25 19.12
CA VAL A 18 20.42 0.58 17.84
C VAL A 18 21.01 1.59 16.85
N PRO A 19 22.16 1.30 16.21
CA PRO A 19 22.69 2.16 15.16
C PRO A 19 21.65 2.44 14.07
N ALA A 20 21.50 3.71 13.69
CA ALA A 20 20.47 4.13 12.73
C ALA A 20 20.67 3.43 11.37
N ARG A 21 21.93 3.15 10.98
CA ARG A 21 22.23 2.39 9.76
C ARG A 21 21.61 0.99 9.76
N LYS A 22 21.50 0.33 10.92
CA LYS A 22 20.87 -1.00 11.07
C LYS A 22 19.35 -0.88 11.05
N ARG A 23 18.78 0.05 11.84
CA ARG A 23 17.32 0.24 11.90
C ARG A 23 16.73 0.68 10.55
N PHE A 24 17.45 1.52 9.81
CA PHE A 24 17.01 2.06 8.53
C PHE A 24 17.78 1.50 7.33
N ALA A 25 18.39 0.31 7.44
CA ALA A 25 19.19 -0.31 6.38
C ALA A 25 18.45 -0.43 5.03
N LYS A 26 17.14 -0.71 5.06
CA LYS A 26 16.29 -0.84 3.87
C LYS A 26 15.81 0.50 3.28
N TYR A 27 16.19 1.61 3.90
CA TYR A 27 15.80 2.94 3.45
C TYR A 27 16.91 3.59 2.65
N ARG A 28 16.54 4.35 1.62
CA ARG A 28 17.45 5.18 0.85
C ARG A 28 16.95 6.61 0.71
N GLY A 29 17.90 7.54 0.56
CA GLY A 29 17.61 8.91 0.18
C GLY A 29 17.21 9.00 -1.29
N LEU A 30 16.27 9.90 -1.60
CA LEU A 30 15.95 10.28 -2.98
C LEU A 30 16.17 11.79 -3.10
N LYS A 31 16.85 12.22 -4.17
CA LYS A 31 17.05 13.64 -4.48
C LYS A 31 15.71 14.32 -4.77
N SER A 32 14.82 13.63 -5.50
CA SER A 32 13.47 14.10 -5.76
C SER A 32 12.52 12.92 -5.82
N PHE A 33 11.43 12.99 -5.08
CA PHE A 33 10.41 11.96 -5.09
C PHE A 33 9.80 11.78 -6.48
N ARG A 34 9.68 12.85 -7.28
CA ARG A 34 9.09 12.81 -8.62
C ARG A 34 10.05 12.30 -9.69
N THR A 35 11.29 12.81 -9.72
CA THR A 35 12.20 12.56 -10.84
C THR A 35 13.19 11.40 -10.63
N SER A 36 13.56 11.07 -9.39
CA SER A 36 14.52 9.98 -9.14
C SER A 36 13.92 8.61 -9.49
N SER A 37 14.61 7.78 -10.27
CA SER A 37 14.12 6.44 -10.62
C SER A 37 14.03 5.51 -9.40
N TRP A 38 13.14 4.52 -9.49
CA TRP A 38 13.04 3.41 -8.54
C TRP A 38 12.69 2.17 -9.34
N ASP A 39 13.46 1.09 -9.21
CA ASP A 39 13.22 -0.14 -9.98
C ASP A 39 12.05 -0.96 -9.37
N PRO A 40 10.99 -1.28 -10.16
CA PRO A 40 9.90 -2.14 -9.74
C PRO A 40 10.30 -3.58 -9.40
N LYS A 41 11.48 -4.07 -9.80
CA LYS A 41 11.92 -5.45 -9.54
C LYS A 41 13.02 -5.56 -8.48
N GLU A 42 13.39 -4.44 -7.87
CA GLU A 42 14.37 -4.40 -6.79
C GLU A 42 13.77 -4.89 -5.46
N SER A 43 14.47 -5.79 -4.77
CA SER A 43 14.18 -6.24 -3.39
C SER A 43 12.75 -6.78 -3.17
N LEU A 44 12.24 -7.54 -4.14
CA LEU A 44 10.91 -8.15 -4.06
C LEU A 44 10.80 -9.13 -2.88
N PRO A 45 9.65 -9.16 -2.19
CA PRO A 45 9.43 -10.13 -1.12
C PRO A 45 9.12 -11.52 -1.72
N PRO A 46 9.35 -12.63 -0.99
CA PRO A 46 9.17 -13.99 -1.51
C PRO A 46 7.79 -14.27 -2.08
N GLU A 47 6.76 -13.61 -1.56
CA GLU A 47 5.37 -13.72 -2.00
C GLU A 47 5.16 -13.27 -3.45
N TYR A 48 6.00 -12.38 -3.97
CA TYR A 48 5.95 -12.00 -5.39
C TYR A 48 6.30 -13.16 -6.33
N GLY A 49 6.96 -14.21 -5.85
CA GLY A 49 7.16 -15.45 -6.63
C GLY A 49 5.89 -16.29 -6.78
N ARG A 50 4.82 -16.00 -6.01
CA ARG A 50 3.56 -16.77 -5.98
C ARG A 50 2.41 -16.09 -6.72
N ILE A 51 2.61 -14.85 -7.16
CA ILE A 51 1.56 -14.06 -7.82
C ILE A 51 1.68 -14.15 -9.34
N PHE A 52 0.56 -13.91 -10.00
CA PHE A 52 0.49 -13.80 -11.44
C PHE A 52 0.63 -12.33 -11.86
N ALA A 53 1.58 -12.05 -12.73
CA ALA A 53 1.79 -10.75 -13.34
C ALA A 53 1.24 -10.77 -14.78
N PHE A 54 0.64 -9.66 -15.20
CA PHE A 54 0.22 -9.47 -16.59
C PHE A 54 1.24 -8.59 -17.30
N ASP A 55 1.61 -8.92 -18.53
CA ASP A 55 2.41 -8.02 -19.36
C ASP A 55 1.61 -6.76 -19.73
N ASN A 56 0.33 -6.94 -20.09
CA ASN A 56 -0.59 -5.85 -20.35
C ASN A 56 -2.01 -6.23 -19.92
N PHE A 57 -2.38 -5.80 -18.72
CA PHE A 57 -3.67 -6.12 -18.12
C PHE A 57 -4.87 -5.69 -18.99
N ALA A 58 -4.85 -4.49 -19.54
CA ALA A 58 -5.96 -3.95 -20.34
C ALA A 58 -6.17 -4.74 -21.65
N LYS A 59 -5.07 -5.17 -22.29
CA LYS A 59 -5.14 -6.00 -23.50
C LYS A 59 -5.68 -7.40 -23.17
N THR A 60 -5.19 -8.02 -22.10
CA THR A 60 -5.69 -9.33 -21.66
C THR A 60 -7.16 -9.28 -21.29
N GLN A 61 -7.59 -8.25 -20.57
CA GLN A 61 -8.99 -8.06 -20.23
C GLN A 61 -9.89 -7.98 -21.47
N LYS A 62 -9.54 -7.14 -22.45
CA LYS A 62 -10.31 -7.02 -23.71
C LYS A 62 -10.41 -8.36 -24.44
N HIS A 63 -9.30 -9.09 -24.51
CA HIS A 63 -9.24 -10.41 -25.14
C HIS A 63 -10.08 -11.47 -24.44
N VAL A 64 -10.09 -11.47 -23.10
CA VAL A 64 -10.92 -12.40 -22.32
C VAL A 64 -12.40 -12.08 -22.53
N LEU A 65 -12.76 -10.79 -22.54
CA LEU A 65 -14.15 -10.38 -22.75
C LEU A 65 -14.64 -10.63 -24.18
N SER A 66 -13.82 -10.39 -25.21
CA SER A 66 -14.20 -10.67 -26.60
C SER A 66 -14.44 -12.17 -26.82
N LYS A 67 -13.56 -13.02 -26.29
CA LYS A 67 -13.74 -14.48 -26.35
C LYS A 67 -15.05 -14.98 -25.74
N LEU A 68 -15.60 -14.28 -24.73
CA LEU A 68 -16.90 -14.63 -24.17
C LEU A 68 -18.05 -14.26 -25.11
N GLN A 69 -17.93 -13.12 -25.79
CA GLN A 69 -18.92 -12.67 -26.77
C GLN A 69 -18.96 -13.62 -27.97
N ASP A 70 -17.79 -14.00 -28.49
CA ASP A 70 -17.67 -14.94 -29.62
C ASP A 70 -18.24 -16.32 -29.26
N ARG A 71 -17.92 -16.83 -28.06
CA ARG A 71 -18.47 -18.11 -27.56
C ARG A 71 -19.99 -18.10 -27.47
N ASN A 72 -20.58 -17.00 -26.99
CA ASN A 72 -22.03 -16.88 -26.91
C ASN A 72 -22.70 -16.95 -28.30
N GLN A 73 -21.97 -16.63 -29.38
CA GLN A 73 -22.49 -16.67 -30.74
C GLN A 73 -22.27 -18.01 -31.43
N GLU A 74 -21.13 -18.68 -31.19
CA GLU A 74 -20.73 -19.89 -31.93
C GLU A 74 -21.23 -21.21 -31.32
N SER A 75 -21.73 -21.23 -30.08
CA SER A 75 -21.91 -22.49 -29.33
C SER A 75 -23.28 -22.68 -28.68
N MET A 76 -24.32 -22.83 -29.51
CA MET A 76 -25.68 -23.18 -29.05
C MET A 76 -25.83 -24.64 -28.59
N ASN A 77 -24.84 -25.51 -28.81
CA ASN A 77 -24.95 -26.96 -28.52
C ASN A 77 -24.09 -27.47 -27.34
N GLU A 78 -23.15 -26.68 -26.80
CA GLU A 78 -22.19 -27.17 -25.78
C GLU A 78 -22.29 -26.44 -24.42
N TYR A 79 -23.00 -25.31 -24.34
CA TYR A 79 -23.14 -24.51 -23.13
C TYR A 79 -24.61 -24.34 -22.73
N ALA A 80 -24.86 -24.20 -21.43
CA ALA A 80 -26.19 -23.91 -20.93
C ALA A 80 -26.56 -22.44 -21.21
N SER A 81 -27.61 -22.23 -22.01
CA SER A 81 -28.16 -20.90 -22.28
C SER A 81 -28.82 -20.27 -21.05
N VAL A 82 -28.91 -18.93 -21.06
CA VAL A 82 -29.55 -18.15 -20.00
C VAL A 82 -31.04 -18.52 -19.90
N GLY A 83 -31.53 -18.74 -18.67
CA GLY A 83 -32.94 -19.06 -18.39
C GLY A 83 -33.26 -20.54 -18.20
N LEU A 84 -32.29 -21.43 -18.39
CA LEU A 84 -32.47 -22.87 -18.17
C LEU A 84 -32.37 -23.25 -16.68
N TYR A 85 -33.20 -24.20 -16.26
CA TYR A 85 -33.04 -24.87 -14.98
C TYR A 85 -31.95 -25.93 -15.10
N VAL A 86 -30.83 -25.74 -14.39
CA VAL A 86 -29.64 -26.59 -14.50
C VAL A 86 -29.29 -27.23 -13.16
N ARG A 87 -28.70 -28.43 -13.22
CA ARG A 87 -28.08 -29.09 -12.06
C ARG A 87 -26.57 -29.04 -12.19
N ILE A 88 -25.90 -28.36 -11.24
CA ILE A 88 -24.44 -28.19 -11.25
C ILE A 88 -23.81 -29.24 -10.33
N HIS A 89 -22.94 -30.07 -10.88
CA HIS A 89 -22.16 -31.06 -10.12
C HIS A 89 -20.71 -30.55 -9.94
N ILE A 90 -20.36 -30.14 -8.72
CA ILE A 90 -19.02 -29.64 -8.38
C ILE A 90 -18.18 -30.79 -7.83
N LYS A 91 -17.02 -31.04 -8.44
CA LYS A 91 -16.07 -32.06 -7.97
C LYS A 91 -15.17 -31.51 -6.85
N HIS A 92 -14.74 -32.38 -5.94
CA HIS A 92 -13.75 -32.09 -4.89
C HIS A 92 -14.13 -30.97 -3.91
N VAL A 93 -15.39 -30.92 -3.46
CA VAL A 93 -15.81 -30.01 -2.39
C VAL A 93 -15.42 -30.61 -1.03
N PRO A 94 -14.64 -29.91 -0.19
CA PRO A 94 -14.34 -30.37 1.17
C PRO A 94 -15.61 -30.51 2.01
N LEU A 95 -15.66 -31.52 2.88
CA LEU A 95 -16.83 -31.83 3.72
C LEU A 95 -17.27 -30.65 4.61
N ASP A 96 -16.31 -29.89 5.16
CA ASP A 96 -16.60 -28.68 5.97
C ASP A 96 -17.29 -27.58 5.15
N VAL A 97 -16.91 -27.41 3.88
CA VAL A 97 -17.55 -26.43 2.99
C VAL A 97 -18.93 -26.92 2.59
N ALA A 98 -19.08 -28.21 2.31
CA ALA A 98 -20.37 -28.80 1.93
C ALA A 98 -21.41 -28.68 3.06
N SER A 99 -21.04 -28.97 4.31
CA SER A 99 -21.94 -28.85 5.46
C SER A 99 -22.39 -27.40 5.69
N LYS A 100 -21.46 -26.44 5.62
CA LYS A 100 -21.77 -25.00 5.68
C LYS A 100 -22.68 -24.56 4.54
N LEU A 101 -22.44 -25.03 3.32
CA LEU A 101 -23.29 -24.73 2.16
C LEU A 101 -24.71 -25.30 2.33
N CYS A 102 -24.87 -26.52 2.86
CA CYS A 102 -26.18 -27.09 3.16
C CYS A 102 -26.95 -26.27 4.21
N LEU A 103 -26.25 -25.72 5.22
CA LEU A 103 -26.87 -24.80 6.18
C LEU A 103 -27.28 -23.48 5.52
N LEU A 104 -26.43 -22.93 4.65
CA LEU A 104 -26.68 -21.68 3.92
C LEU A 104 -27.72 -21.83 2.81
N SER A 105 -27.96 -23.04 2.30
CA SER A 105 -28.98 -23.30 1.27
C SER A 105 -30.39 -22.93 1.74
N LYS A 106 -30.61 -22.87 3.07
CA LYS A 106 -31.87 -22.39 3.67
C LYS A 106 -32.09 -20.87 3.51
N LYS A 107 -31.04 -20.11 3.13
CA LYS A 107 -31.11 -18.66 2.92
C LYS A 107 -31.18 -18.33 1.42
N SER A 108 -30.02 -18.35 0.76
CA SER A 108 -29.85 -18.13 -0.68
C SER A 108 -28.40 -18.43 -1.04
N VAL A 109 -28.19 -19.14 -2.15
CA VAL A 109 -26.85 -19.47 -2.66
C VAL A 109 -26.76 -18.95 -4.09
N VAL A 110 -25.77 -18.08 -4.32
CA VAL A 110 -25.47 -17.54 -5.65
C VAL A 110 -24.13 -18.12 -6.08
N ALA A 111 -24.10 -18.70 -7.28
CA ALA A 111 -22.88 -19.18 -7.92
C ALA A 111 -22.57 -18.30 -9.13
N CYS A 112 -21.28 -17.99 -9.33
CA CYS A 112 -20.80 -17.17 -10.43
C CYS A 112 -19.70 -17.92 -11.19
N GLY A 113 -19.76 -17.91 -12.52
CA GLY A 113 -18.70 -18.43 -13.37
C GLY A 113 -17.49 -17.50 -13.36
N LEU A 114 -16.29 -18.08 -13.24
CA LEU A 114 -15.06 -17.31 -13.20
C LEU A 114 -14.47 -17.14 -14.59
N LEU A 115 -13.91 -15.96 -14.85
CA LEU A 115 -13.21 -15.69 -16.10
C LEU A 115 -11.79 -16.27 -16.10
N GLN A 116 -11.20 -16.33 -17.29
CA GLN A 116 -9.82 -16.81 -17.45
C GLN A 116 -8.87 -15.99 -16.57
N HIS A 117 -8.06 -16.68 -15.77
CA HIS A 117 -7.09 -16.12 -14.81
C HIS A 117 -7.66 -15.57 -13.49
N GLU A 118 -8.98 -15.51 -13.28
CA GLU A 118 -9.54 -15.00 -12.02
C GLU A 118 -9.35 -15.95 -10.82
N SER A 119 -8.91 -17.19 -11.06
CA SER A 119 -8.51 -18.10 -9.98
C SER A 119 -7.10 -17.80 -9.43
N LYS A 120 -6.28 -17.07 -10.19
CA LYS A 120 -4.90 -16.74 -9.82
C LYS A 120 -4.86 -15.53 -8.88
N MET A 121 -3.84 -15.47 -8.01
CA MET A 121 -3.60 -14.32 -7.13
C MET A 121 -2.71 -13.27 -7.80
N SER A 122 -2.99 -12.00 -7.54
CA SER A 122 -2.13 -10.87 -7.94
C SER A 122 -2.22 -9.73 -6.93
N VAL A 123 -1.62 -8.59 -7.25
CA VAL A 123 -1.75 -7.35 -6.49
C VAL A 123 -2.83 -6.49 -7.14
N LEU A 124 -3.93 -6.28 -6.42
CA LEU A 124 -5.06 -5.49 -6.86
C LEU A 124 -4.98 -4.09 -6.26
N HIS A 125 -5.32 -3.08 -7.07
CA HIS A 125 -5.40 -1.69 -6.68
C HIS A 125 -6.83 -1.18 -6.76
N PHE A 126 -7.36 -0.74 -5.61
CA PHE A 126 -8.69 -0.20 -5.49
C PHE A 126 -8.65 1.29 -5.24
N SER A 127 -9.47 2.06 -5.96
CA SER A 127 -9.78 3.43 -5.58
C SER A 127 -10.77 3.40 -4.42
N ILE A 128 -10.38 3.90 -3.25
CA ILE A 128 -11.15 3.78 -2.01
C ILE A 128 -11.40 5.16 -1.38
N LYS A 129 -12.61 5.39 -0.90
CA LYS A 129 -13.00 6.56 -0.11
C LYS A 129 -13.60 6.09 1.21
N LYS A 130 -13.18 6.73 2.30
CA LYS A 130 -13.72 6.49 3.64
C LYS A 130 -15.20 6.83 3.67
N HIS A 131 -16.02 5.96 4.26
CA HIS A 131 -17.45 6.21 4.43
C HIS A 131 -17.68 7.26 5.52
N GLU A 132 -18.64 8.17 5.30
CA GLU A 132 -18.86 9.32 6.19
C GLU A 132 -19.38 8.90 7.56
N SER A 133 -20.18 7.84 7.64
CA SER A 133 -20.68 7.30 8.92
C SER A 133 -19.63 6.54 9.74
N TYR A 134 -18.41 6.35 9.23
CA TYR A 134 -17.36 5.62 9.94
C TYR A 134 -16.39 6.59 10.61
N ASP A 135 -16.57 6.91 11.88
CA ASP A 135 -15.74 7.93 12.54
C ASP A 135 -14.31 7.43 12.79
N ALA A 136 -14.15 6.15 13.14
CA ALA A 136 -12.86 5.60 13.56
C ALA A 136 -11.76 5.76 12.50
N PRO A 137 -10.50 6.03 12.91
CA PRO A 137 -9.39 6.17 11.99
C PRO A 137 -9.00 4.80 11.41
N ILE A 138 -8.98 4.70 10.09
CA ILE A 138 -8.62 3.48 9.37
C ILE A 138 -7.11 3.48 9.13
N LYS A 139 -6.37 2.59 9.80
CA LYS A 139 -4.91 2.48 9.62
C LYS A 139 -4.56 1.57 8.45
N SER A 140 -3.45 1.90 7.78
CA SER A 140 -2.82 1.01 6.82
C SER A 140 -2.42 -0.30 7.48
N LYS A 141 -2.65 -1.42 6.78
CA LYS A 141 -2.40 -2.81 7.21
C LYS A 141 -3.34 -3.35 8.29
N ASP A 142 -4.40 -2.63 8.64
CA ASP A 142 -5.48 -3.19 9.45
C ASP A 142 -6.26 -4.22 8.63
N THR A 143 -6.83 -5.21 9.31
CA THR A 143 -7.65 -6.25 8.65
C THR A 143 -9.05 -5.71 8.35
N PHE A 144 -9.48 -5.88 7.10
CA PHE A 144 -10.82 -5.59 6.62
C PHE A 144 -11.35 -6.70 5.72
N ILE A 145 -12.67 -6.76 5.58
CA ILE A 145 -13.35 -7.64 4.64
C ILE A 145 -13.65 -6.82 3.37
N PHE A 146 -13.14 -7.29 2.24
CA PHE A 146 -13.33 -6.68 0.92
C PHE A 146 -14.42 -7.44 0.18
N ASN A 147 -15.51 -6.74 -0.15
CA ASN A 147 -16.58 -7.25 -1.00
C ASN A 147 -16.40 -6.63 -2.40
N VAL A 148 -15.91 -7.41 -3.35
CA VAL A 148 -15.62 -6.98 -4.72
C VAL A 148 -16.52 -7.75 -5.68
N GLY A 149 -17.57 -7.10 -6.17
CA GLY A 149 -18.62 -7.79 -6.94
C GLY A 149 -19.20 -8.97 -6.15
N PHE A 150 -19.04 -10.19 -6.68
CA PHE A 150 -19.49 -11.44 -6.04
C PHE A 150 -18.45 -12.08 -5.11
N ARG A 151 -17.22 -11.53 -5.03
CA ARG A 151 -16.14 -12.11 -4.23
C ARG A 151 -16.01 -11.40 -2.91
N GLN A 152 -15.77 -12.19 -1.87
CA GLN A 152 -15.49 -11.69 -0.54
C GLN A 152 -14.19 -12.28 -0.03
N PHE A 153 -13.28 -11.44 0.44
CA PHE A 153 -12.00 -11.88 1.02
C PHE A 153 -11.53 -10.96 2.13
N VAL A 154 -10.71 -11.51 3.03
CA VAL A 154 -10.11 -10.75 4.13
C VAL A 154 -8.73 -10.28 3.69
N ALA A 155 -8.44 -8.98 3.81
CA ALA A 155 -7.15 -8.42 3.41
C ALA A 155 -6.71 -7.27 4.32
N ARG A 156 -5.39 -7.00 4.28
CA ARG A 156 -4.74 -5.90 4.99
C ARG A 156 -4.20 -4.89 3.97
N PRO A 157 -4.96 -3.82 3.64
CA PRO A 157 -4.60 -2.89 2.57
C PRO A 157 -3.42 -2.00 2.91
N LEU A 158 -2.66 -1.67 1.88
CA LEU A 158 -1.67 -0.60 1.91
C LEU A 158 -2.26 0.63 1.22
N PHE A 159 -2.47 1.72 1.96
CA PHE A 159 -2.98 2.96 1.39
C PHE A 159 -1.85 3.79 0.77
N SER A 160 -2.15 4.44 -0.35
CA SER A 160 -1.20 5.28 -1.09
C SER A 160 -1.89 6.44 -1.81
N SER A 161 -1.13 7.52 -2.05
CA SER A 161 -1.58 8.65 -2.85
C SER A 161 -1.78 8.25 -4.32
N ASP A 162 -2.75 8.88 -4.98
CA ASP A 162 -3.05 8.67 -6.40
C ASP A 162 -2.57 9.85 -7.25
N ASP A 163 -1.25 9.93 -7.43
CA ASP A 163 -0.63 10.94 -8.29
C ASP A 163 -0.54 10.43 -9.73
N ILE A 164 -1.31 11.02 -10.66
CA ILE A 164 -1.36 10.60 -12.08
C ILE A 164 0.01 10.78 -12.77
N ASN A 165 0.75 11.82 -12.40
CA ASN A 165 2.00 12.19 -13.06
C ASN A 165 3.25 11.51 -12.47
N SER A 166 3.09 10.51 -11.59
CA SER A 166 4.20 9.87 -10.88
C SER A 166 4.04 8.36 -10.84
N ASN A 167 5.11 7.64 -11.20
CA ASN A 167 5.19 6.18 -11.09
C ASN A 167 5.43 5.71 -9.64
N LYS A 168 5.77 6.63 -8.74
CA LYS A 168 5.95 6.37 -7.29
C LYS A 168 4.81 7.01 -6.53
N HIS A 169 4.25 6.25 -5.61
CA HIS A 169 3.13 6.66 -4.78
C HIS A 169 3.54 6.71 -3.32
N LYS A 170 3.19 7.78 -2.61
CA LYS A 170 3.51 7.92 -1.20
C LYS A 170 2.57 7.03 -0.40
N MET A 171 3.12 6.17 0.46
CA MET A 171 2.33 5.39 1.41
C MET A 171 1.66 6.32 2.43
N GLU A 172 0.37 6.13 2.64
CA GLU A 172 -0.39 6.81 3.67
C GLU A 172 -0.53 5.88 4.89
N ARG A 173 -0.37 6.43 6.10
CA ARG A 173 -0.51 5.65 7.33
C ARG A 173 -1.97 5.42 7.71
N PHE A 174 -2.84 6.32 7.28
CA PHE A 174 -4.27 6.31 7.53
C PHE A 174 -5.01 6.62 6.24
N LEU A 175 -6.23 6.09 6.11
CA LEU A 175 -7.15 6.53 5.07
C LEU A 175 -7.78 7.86 5.50
N HIS A 176 -7.51 8.91 4.74
CA HIS A 176 -8.02 10.24 5.03
C HIS A 176 -9.49 10.40 4.56
N PRO A 177 -10.36 11.08 5.34
CA PRO A 177 -11.73 11.36 4.93
C PRO A 177 -11.78 12.36 3.76
N GLY A 178 -12.88 12.34 3.00
CA GLY A 178 -13.16 13.35 1.96
C GLY A 178 -12.41 13.19 0.63
N ARG A 179 -11.39 12.32 0.54
CA ARG A 179 -10.63 12.07 -0.69
C ARG A 179 -10.56 10.59 -1.05
N PHE A 180 -10.28 10.31 -2.32
CA PHE A 180 -9.93 8.98 -2.78
C PHE A 180 -8.44 8.72 -2.58
N SER A 181 -8.12 7.54 -2.06
CA SER A 181 -6.76 7.00 -1.99
C SER A 181 -6.73 5.63 -2.68
N ILE A 182 -5.55 5.11 -3.01
CA ILE A 182 -5.42 3.76 -3.56
C ILE A 182 -5.12 2.76 -2.45
N ALA A 183 -5.96 1.73 -2.31
CA ALA A 183 -5.74 0.57 -1.47
C ALA A 183 -5.14 -0.57 -2.30
N SER A 184 -3.96 -1.04 -1.92
CA SER A 184 -3.27 -2.15 -2.58
C SER A 184 -3.29 -3.39 -1.69
N VAL A 185 -3.70 -4.53 -2.25
CA VAL A 185 -3.85 -5.81 -1.53
C VAL A 185 -3.45 -6.99 -2.42
N TYR A 186 -3.03 -8.09 -1.80
CA TYR A 186 -2.99 -9.38 -2.48
C TYR A 186 -4.38 -10.00 -2.48
N ALA A 187 -4.92 -10.29 -3.65
CA ALA A 187 -6.23 -10.89 -3.80
C ALA A 187 -6.32 -11.71 -5.10
N PRO A 188 -7.32 -12.60 -5.24
CA PRO A 188 -7.63 -13.21 -6.53
C PRO A 188 -7.91 -12.13 -7.58
N ILE A 189 -7.45 -12.36 -8.80
CA ILE A 189 -7.65 -11.42 -9.91
C ILE A 189 -9.15 -11.29 -10.20
N CYS A 190 -9.59 -10.06 -10.40
CA CYS A 190 -10.92 -9.74 -10.92
C CYS A 190 -10.76 -8.74 -12.06
N PHE A 191 -11.63 -8.80 -13.08
CA PHE A 191 -11.61 -7.83 -14.17
C PHE A 191 -12.53 -6.64 -13.87
N PRO A 192 -12.05 -5.37 -13.94
CA PRO A 192 -12.89 -4.18 -13.83
C PRO A 192 -13.98 -4.13 -14.92
N PRO A 193 -15.04 -3.33 -14.76
CA PRO A 193 -15.37 -2.48 -13.62
C PRO A 193 -16.03 -3.29 -12.50
N LEU A 194 -15.51 -3.19 -11.27
CA LEU A 194 -16.10 -3.85 -10.11
C LEU A 194 -16.22 -2.87 -8.94
N PRO A 195 -17.43 -2.68 -8.37
CA PRO A 195 -17.60 -1.90 -7.17
C PRO A 195 -16.98 -2.65 -5.98
N LEU A 196 -16.47 -1.87 -5.03
CA LEU A 196 -15.88 -2.35 -3.79
C LEU A 196 -16.66 -1.78 -2.61
N VAL A 197 -17.04 -2.66 -1.68
CA VAL A 197 -17.47 -2.29 -0.32
C VAL A 197 -16.49 -2.89 0.67
N VAL A 198 -15.96 -2.07 1.57
CA VAL A 198 -15.04 -2.50 2.62
C VAL A 198 -15.74 -2.48 3.96
N LEU A 199 -15.77 -3.65 4.59
CA LEU A 199 -16.41 -3.87 5.88
C LEU A 199 -15.36 -4.09 6.97
N LYS A 200 -15.61 -3.51 8.15
CA LYS A 200 -14.87 -3.83 9.37
C LYS A 200 -15.66 -4.86 10.17
N SER A 201 -15.04 -6.00 10.45
CA SER A 201 -15.61 -6.99 11.36
C SER A 201 -15.57 -6.44 12.79
N ASN A 202 -16.72 -6.45 13.46
CA ASN A 202 -16.87 -6.17 14.87
C ASN A 202 -17.11 -7.50 15.59
N PRO A 203 -16.46 -7.77 16.74
CA PRO A 203 -16.58 -9.04 17.44
C PRO A 203 -18.00 -9.34 17.97
N GLU A 204 -18.82 -8.30 18.21
CA GLU A 204 -20.11 -8.44 18.88
C GLU A 204 -21.31 -7.99 18.02
N GLY A 205 -21.12 -7.73 16.71
CA GLY A 205 -22.19 -7.15 15.91
C GLY A 205 -22.04 -7.23 14.40
N VAL A 206 -22.99 -6.58 13.71
CA VAL A 206 -23.02 -6.47 12.25
C VAL A 206 -21.76 -5.75 11.78
N PRO A 207 -21.08 -6.24 10.73
CA PRO A 207 -19.89 -5.58 10.21
C PRO A 207 -20.22 -4.17 9.71
N ALA A 208 -19.44 -3.18 10.17
CA ALA A 208 -19.64 -1.78 9.83
C ALA A 208 -19.03 -1.45 8.46
N ILE A 209 -19.70 -0.61 7.67
CA ILE A 209 -19.16 -0.11 6.40
C ILE A 209 -18.07 0.92 6.72
N ALA A 210 -16.81 0.57 6.41
CA ALA A 210 -15.67 1.44 6.66
C ALA A 210 -15.36 2.34 5.47
N ALA A 211 -15.51 1.81 4.25
CA ALA A 211 -15.18 2.51 3.03
C ALA A 211 -15.86 1.89 1.81
N PHE A 212 -15.94 2.65 0.72
CA PHE A 212 -16.45 2.20 -0.57
C PHE A 212 -15.46 2.59 -1.68
N GLY A 213 -15.60 1.99 -2.84
CA GLY A 213 -14.66 2.20 -3.92
C GLY A 213 -14.94 1.41 -5.18
N SER A 214 -13.92 1.29 -6.01
CA SER A 214 -13.94 0.45 -7.20
C SER A 214 -12.56 -0.13 -7.50
N LEU A 215 -12.52 -1.26 -8.18
CA LEU A 215 -11.28 -1.83 -8.68
C LEU A 215 -10.73 -0.95 -9.81
N LYS A 216 -9.52 -0.42 -9.64
CA LYS A 216 -8.86 0.45 -10.61
C LYS A 216 -8.04 -0.38 -11.60
N THR A 217 -7.04 -1.11 -11.11
CA THR A 217 -6.13 -1.93 -11.93
C THR A 217 -5.58 -3.10 -11.14
N VAL A 218 -5.00 -4.07 -11.85
CA VAL A 218 -4.25 -5.19 -11.28
C VAL A 218 -2.83 -5.10 -11.79
N ASP A 219 -1.90 -4.73 -10.91
CA ASP A 219 -0.51 -4.48 -11.28
C ASP A 219 0.44 -4.75 -10.09
N PRO A 220 1.33 -5.74 -10.15
CA PRO A 220 2.32 -5.96 -9.10
C PRO A 220 3.45 -4.91 -9.09
N ASP A 221 3.66 -4.17 -10.19
CA ASP A 221 4.82 -3.30 -10.38
C ASP A 221 4.62 -1.89 -9.81
N ARG A 222 3.39 -1.48 -9.48
CA ARG A 222 3.10 -0.19 -8.85
C ARG A 222 3.98 0.03 -7.61
N ILE A 223 4.74 1.13 -7.60
CA ILE A 223 5.72 1.41 -6.55
C ILE A 223 5.08 2.24 -5.44
N ILE A 224 4.96 1.65 -4.24
CA ILE A 224 4.48 2.33 -3.04
C ILE A 224 5.64 2.54 -2.08
N LEU A 225 5.93 3.81 -1.76
CA LEU A 225 7.07 4.20 -0.94
C LEU A 225 6.63 4.72 0.44
N LYS A 226 7.12 4.07 1.49
CA LYS A 226 7.01 4.58 2.85
C LYS A 226 8.09 5.63 3.08
N LYS A 227 7.66 6.87 3.32
CA LYS A 227 8.51 7.98 3.76
C LYS A 227 8.70 7.93 5.28
N ILE A 228 9.90 8.21 5.75
CA ILE A 228 10.18 8.62 7.12
C ILE A 228 10.98 9.92 7.09
N ILE A 229 10.83 10.73 8.12
CA ILE A 229 11.58 11.96 8.31
C ILE A 229 12.34 11.85 9.63
N LEU A 230 13.67 11.93 9.55
CA LEU A 230 14.52 12.07 10.73
C LEU A 230 14.74 13.55 10.98
N THR A 231 14.58 13.99 12.23
CA THR A 231 14.70 15.38 12.64
C THR A 231 16.00 15.62 13.40
N GLY A 232 16.52 16.84 13.30
CA GLY A 232 17.71 17.27 14.01
C GLY A 232 17.70 18.78 14.21
N TYR A 233 18.45 19.24 15.19
CA TYR A 233 18.44 20.64 15.62
C TYR A 233 19.81 21.28 15.39
N PRO A 234 19.86 22.51 14.84
CA PRO A 234 21.11 23.24 14.69
C PRO A 234 21.65 23.65 16.06
N GLN A 235 22.89 23.25 16.34
CA GLN A 235 23.60 23.64 17.57
C GLN A 235 24.40 24.93 17.35
N ARG A 236 25.11 25.03 16.22
CA ARG A 236 25.93 26.20 15.87
C ARG A 236 25.77 26.51 14.39
N VAL A 237 25.45 27.76 14.07
CA VAL A 237 25.32 28.22 12.68
C VAL A 237 26.44 29.22 12.37
N SER A 238 27.03 29.11 11.19
CA SER A 238 28.05 30.04 10.67
C SER A 238 27.83 30.24 9.17
N LYS A 239 27.26 31.40 8.80
CA LYS A 239 26.85 31.73 7.43
C LYS A 239 25.98 30.61 6.83
N LEU A 240 26.51 29.86 5.85
CA LEU A 240 25.84 28.75 5.16
C LEU A 240 26.12 27.36 5.78
N LYS A 241 26.99 27.29 6.79
CA LYS A 241 27.38 26.04 7.46
C LYS A 241 26.63 25.95 8.79
N ALA A 242 26.12 24.77 9.13
CA ALA A 242 25.56 24.52 10.45
C ALA A 242 26.02 23.17 11.00
N SER A 243 26.26 23.13 12.30
CA SER A 243 26.45 21.89 13.05
C SER A 243 25.09 21.43 13.58
N VAL A 244 24.62 20.27 13.15
CA VAL A 244 23.31 19.69 13.50
C VAL A 244 23.53 18.53 14.48
N ARG A 245 22.71 18.48 15.54
CA ARG A 245 22.74 17.44 16.58
C ARG A 245 21.36 16.77 16.70
N PHE A 246 21.32 15.62 17.38
CA PHE A 246 20.13 14.83 17.71
C PHE A 246 19.44 14.12 16.54
N MET A 247 19.95 14.26 15.31
CA MET A 247 19.49 13.41 14.21
C MET A 247 20.07 12.00 14.29
N PHE A 248 21.34 11.88 14.67
CA PHE A 248 22.04 10.61 14.85
C PHE A 248 22.83 10.62 16.16
N HIS A 249 23.14 9.44 16.68
CA HIS A 249 23.92 9.26 17.90
C HIS A 249 25.34 8.73 17.65
N HIS A 250 25.59 8.15 16.47
CA HIS A 250 26.89 7.58 16.09
C HIS A 250 27.47 8.27 14.84
N PRO A 251 28.79 8.52 14.77
CA PRO A 251 29.42 9.18 13.63
C PRO A 251 29.38 8.34 12.35
N ASP A 252 29.37 7.02 12.48
CA ASP A 252 29.25 6.10 11.35
C ASP A 252 27.87 6.18 10.67
N ASP A 253 26.82 6.45 11.44
CA ASP A 253 25.47 6.63 10.88
C ASP A 253 25.44 7.89 9.99
N VAL A 254 26.12 8.96 10.41
CA VAL A 254 26.28 10.18 9.60
C VAL A 254 27.05 9.88 8.30
N ARG A 255 28.10 9.05 8.36
CA ARG A 255 28.88 8.66 7.18
C ARG A 255 28.07 7.80 6.22
N TRP A 256 27.19 6.94 6.75
CA TRP A 256 26.29 6.09 5.97
C TRP A 256 25.21 6.93 5.27
N PHE A 257 24.55 7.84 5.98
CA PHE A 257 23.45 8.66 5.46
C PHE A 257 23.91 10.01 4.90
N LYS A 258 24.73 9.99 3.84
CA LYS A 258 25.09 11.21 3.07
C LYS A 258 24.00 11.62 2.07
N VAL A 259 22.81 11.93 2.60
CA VAL A 259 21.62 12.32 1.82
C VAL A 259 21.42 13.85 1.87
N GLU A 260 20.65 14.38 0.92
CA GLU A 260 20.17 15.77 0.97
C GLU A 260 19.28 16.00 2.20
N VAL A 261 19.53 17.10 2.90
CA VAL A 261 18.75 17.56 4.05
C VAL A 261 17.99 18.82 3.68
N TRP A 262 16.83 19.00 4.27
CA TRP A 262 15.98 20.18 4.06
C TRP A 262 15.48 20.68 5.40
N THR A 263 15.01 21.91 5.49
CA THR A 263 14.51 22.47 6.75
C THR A 263 13.04 22.84 6.66
N LYS A 264 12.33 22.89 7.79
CA LYS A 264 10.91 23.29 7.81
C LYS A 264 10.71 24.71 7.28
N CYS A 265 11.71 25.59 7.40
CA CYS A 265 11.72 26.92 6.77
C CYS A 265 12.12 26.93 5.28
N GLY A 266 12.18 25.77 4.60
CA GLY A 266 12.36 25.68 3.15
C GLY A 266 13.81 25.75 2.65
N ARG A 267 14.82 25.66 3.52
CA ARG A 267 16.22 25.60 3.10
C ARG A 267 16.58 24.19 2.67
N ARG A 268 17.56 24.06 1.77
CA ARG A 268 18.10 22.77 1.30
C ARG A 268 19.60 22.73 1.49
N GLY A 269 20.13 21.56 1.81
CA GLY A 269 21.53 21.39 2.13
C GLY A 269 22.03 19.95 2.01
N ARG A 270 23.31 19.77 2.26
CA ARG A 270 23.99 18.46 2.21
C ARG A 270 24.82 18.24 3.46
N VAL A 271 24.89 16.98 3.89
CA VAL A 271 25.79 16.53 4.96
C VAL A 271 27.23 16.50 4.42
N LYS A 272 28.18 17.09 5.15
CA LYS A 272 29.62 17.07 4.80
C LYS A 272 30.36 15.98 5.57
N GLU A 273 30.48 16.16 6.88
CA GLU A 273 31.30 15.32 7.75
C GLU A 273 30.65 15.17 9.14
N PRO A 274 30.85 14.03 9.81
CA PRO A 274 30.54 13.92 11.23
C PRO A 274 31.46 14.82 12.06
N VAL A 275 30.97 15.27 13.21
CA VAL A 275 31.71 16.06 14.19
C VAL A 275 31.65 15.34 15.54
N GLY A 276 32.83 15.02 16.10
CA GLY A 276 32.94 14.33 17.38
C GLY A 276 32.43 12.88 17.36
N THR A 277 32.10 12.37 18.54
CA THR A 277 31.73 10.97 18.78
C THR A 277 30.23 10.73 18.95
N HIS A 278 29.43 11.80 19.16
CA HIS A 278 28.00 11.72 19.50
C HIS A 278 27.06 11.94 18.30
N GLY A 279 27.50 11.64 17.08
CA GLY A 279 26.66 11.70 15.88
C GLY A 279 26.26 13.11 15.42
N ALA A 280 26.92 14.16 15.93
CA ALA A 280 26.76 15.50 15.38
C ALA A 280 27.33 15.55 13.95
N MET A 281 26.78 16.43 13.11
CA MET A 281 27.17 16.51 11.70
C MET A 281 27.27 17.96 11.22
N LYS A 282 28.26 18.25 10.37
CA LYS A 282 28.32 19.51 9.64
C LYS A 282 27.49 19.40 8.36
N CYS A 283 26.56 20.33 8.21
CA CYS A 283 25.75 20.50 7.01
C CYS A 283 26.08 21.84 6.33
N VAL A 284 25.94 21.87 5.01
CA VAL A 284 26.01 23.11 4.22
C VAL A 284 24.69 23.32 3.52
N PHE A 285 24.11 24.50 3.70
CA PHE A 285 22.81 24.89 3.17
C PHE A 285 22.95 25.95 2.07
N ASN A 286 21.90 26.13 1.29
CA ASN A 286 21.77 27.18 0.27
C ASN A 286 21.48 28.58 0.84
N GLY A 287 21.20 28.69 2.15
CA GLY A 287 20.93 29.95 2.83
C GLY A 287 21.32 29.89 4.30
N ILE A 288 21.22 31.03 4.99
CA ILE A 288 21.49 31.12 6.43
C ILE A 288 20.37 30.41 7.19
N LEU A 289 20.76 29.54 8.12
CA LEU A 289 19.85 28.78 8.97
C LEU A 289 19.56 29.55 10.27
N GLN A 290 18.31 29.53 10.72
CA GLN A 290 17.94 30.09 12.03
C GLN A 290 18.08 29.04 13.13
N GLN A 291 18.36 29.47 14.37
CA GLN A 291 18.56 28.54 15.49
C GLN A 291 17.30 27.76 15.86
N HIS A 292 16.11 28.30 15.60
CA HIS A 292 14.82 27.64 15.83
C HIS A 292 14.38 26.74 14.66
N ASP A 293 15.14 26.69 13.56
CA ASP A 293 14.80 25.86 12.41
C ASP A 293 15.05 24.38 12.72
N THR A 294 14.25 23.49 12.13
CA THR A 294 14.40 22.04 12.28
C THR A 294 14.94 21.47 10.98
N VAL A 295 16.07 20.77 11.07
CA VAL A 295 16.69 20.08 9.94
C VAL A 295 16.07 18.70 9.81
N CYS A 296 15.62 18.37 8.61
CA CYS A 296 14.91 17.15 8.28
C CYS A 296 15.66 16.36 7.20
N MET A 297 15.72 15.04 7.37
CA MET A 297 16.21 14.09 6.37
C MET A 297 15.07 13.18 5.93
N SER A 298 14.75 13.18 4.64
CA SER A 298 13.71 12.29 4.10
C SER A 298 14.33 10.99 3.60
N LEU A 299 13.88 9.86 4.16
CA LEU A 299 14.28 8.53 3.71
C LEU A 299 13.06 7.74 3.22
N TYR A 300 13.26 6.91 2.20
CA TYR A 300 12.19 6.15 1.55
C TYR A 300 12.54 4.66 1.52
N LYS A 301 11.54 3.82 1.73
CA LYS A 301 11.62 2.39 1.41
C LYS A 301 10.39 1.93 0.64
N ARG A 302 10.54 0.92 -0.20
CA ARG A 302 9.39 0.28 -0.82
C ARG A 302 8.60 -0.50 0.22
N ALA A 303 7.28 -0.37 0.16
CA ALA A 303 6.34 -1.04 1.03
C ALA A 303 5.43 -1.94 0.19
N TYR A 304 5.26 -3.16 0.67
CA TYR A 304 4.39 -4.16 0.05
C TYR A 304 3.18 -4.43 0.94
N PRO A 305 2.03 -4.82 0.35
CA PRO A 305 0.89 -5.32 1.12
C PRO A 305 1.28 -6.57 1.92
N LYS A 306 0.47 -6.93 2.92
CA LYS A 306 0.68 -8.18 3.67
C LYS A 306 -0.07 -9.31 2.98
N TRP A 307 0.55 -10.48 2.89
CA TRP A 307 -0.12 -11.68 2.40
C TRP A 307 -1.30 -12.05 3.31
N PRO A 308 -2.47 -12.40 2.76
CA PRO A 308 -3.62 -12.80 3.57
C PRO A 308 -3.37 -14.16 4.25
N GLU A 309 -3.48 -14.19 5.57
CA GLU A 309 -3.45 -15.42 6.38
C GLU A 309 -4.74 -16.21 6.19
N GLN A 310 -5.89 -15.51 6.23
CA GLN A 310 -7.22 -16.05 5.96
C GLN A 310 -7.75 -15.47 4.65
N ARG A 311 -8.15 -16.34 3.71
CA ARG A 311 -8.61 -15.92 2.37
C ARG A 311 -10.09 -15.59 2.33
N PHE A 312 -10.92 -16.33 3.05
CA PHE A 312 -12.38 -16.19 3.04
C PHE A 312 -12.89 -15.93 4.46
N PRO A 313 -13.87 -15.04 4.66
CA PRO A 313 -14.41 -14.71 5.97
C PRO A 313 -15.36 -15.78 6.55
N LEU A 314 -15.19 -17.05 6.18
CA LEU A 314 -15.93 -18.19 6.76
C LEU A 314 -15.44 -18.50 8.18
#